data_AF-A0A7K2FN05-F1
#
_entry.id   AF-A0A7K2FN05-F1
#
_cell.length_a   1.000
_cell.length_b   1.000
_cell.length_c   1.000
_cell.angle_alpha   90.00
_cell.angle_beta   90.00
_cell.angle_gamma   90.00
#
_symmetry.space_group_name_H-M   'P 1'
#
loop_
_entity.id
_entity.type
_entity.pdbx_description
1 polymer ?
#
loop_
_entity_poly.entity_id
_entity_poly.type
_entity_poly.pdbx_seq_one_letter_code
_entity_poly.pdbx_strand_id
1 'polypeptide(L)'
;MPAEPSPRAGQPPRGAPEQTPDGTAARAIEVRRSARRRRTVSAYREGDRTVILIPARMSEAEERRWVTVMLDKLAAQENKRVPGDAELTARAERLSAQYFDGRARPASVRWVTNQNTRWGSCTPAEGSIRLSHRLKGMPEYVIDYVLCHELAHLLVPGHGPDFWRLLESYPRTERARGYLEGVVAAARLPQVPGARGE
;
A
#
# COMPACT_ATOMS: atom_id res chain seq x y z
N MET A 1 12.36 56.69 47.94
CA MET A 1 13.67 57.38 48.09
C MET A 1 14.39 56.64 49.21
N PRO A 2 15.53 55.96 48.99
CA PRO A 2 16.66 56.26 48.07
C PRO A 2 16.69 55.32 46.83
N ALA A 3 17.12 55.67 45.60
CA ALA A 3 18.47 56.04 45.07
C ALA A 3 19.51 54.94 45.36
N GLU A 4 20.15 54.19 44.45
CA GLU A 4 20.64 54.27 43.04
C GLU A 4 21.08 52.82 42.62
N PRO A 5 21.75 52.50 41.48
CA PRO A 5 21.89 53.11 40.15
C PRO A 5 21.59 52.13 38.97
N SER A 6 21.62 52.61 37.72
CA SER A 6 21.60 51.82 36.46
C SER A 6 23.03 51.48 35.94
N PRO A 7 23.22 50.93 34.72
CA PRO A 7 23.42 49.50 34.43
C PRO A 7 24.83 49.16 33.90
N ARG A 8 25.26 47.89 33.99
CA ARG A 8 26.40 47.37 33.20
C ARG A 8 25.90 46.33 32.20
N ALA A 9 26.22 46.58 30.93
CA ALA A 9 26.00 45.68 29.81
C ALA A 9 26.78 44.38 29.99
N GLY A 10 26.05 43.27 30.15
CA GLY A 10 26.57 41.90 30.10
C GLY A 10 26.27 41.28 28.74
N GLN A 11 27.33 40.84 28.07
CA GLN A 11 27.38 40.17 26.78
C GLN A 11 26.48 38.91 26.74
N PRO A 12 25.85 38.55 25.60
CA PRO A 12 24.93 37.42 25.54
C PRO A 12 25.67 36.08 25.70
N PRO A 13 25.11 35.09 26.41
CA PRO A 13 25.68 33.75 26.43
C PRO A 13 25.55 33.09 25.06
N ARG A 14 26.65 32.47 24.63
CA ARG A 14 26.78 31.68 23.40
C ARG A 14 25.81 30.50 23.42
N GLY A 15 25.29 30.20 22.22
CA GLY A 15 24.21 29.25 22.00
C GLY A 15 24.42 27.87 22.62
N ALA A 16 23.39 27.41 23.32
CA ALA A 16 23.13 25.99 23.47
C ALA A 16 22.58 25.47 22.13
N PRO A 17 22.94 24.25 21.69
CA PRO A 17 22.31 23.64 20.54
C PRO A 17 20.86 23.34 20.91
N GLU A 18 19.96 24.07 20.26
CA GLU A 18 18.53 23.82 20.25
C GLU A 18 18.33 22.43 19.63
N GLN A 19 18.06 21.44 20.47
CA GLN A 19 17.67 20.10 20.03
C GLN A 19 16.25 20.20 19.47
N THR A 20 16.16 20.33 18.14
CA THR A 20 14.92 20.11 17.43
C THR A 20 14.58 18.60 17.47
N PRO A 21 13.41 18.22 17.99
CA PRO A 21 12.93 16.86 17.83
C PRO A 21 12.29 16.78 16.46
N ASP A 22 12.88 16.06 15.50
CA ASP A 22 12.10 15.67 14.34
C ASP A 22 12.40 14.23 13.91
N GLY A 23 11.49 13.36 14.34
CA GLY A 23 11.40 11.98 13.94
C GLY A 23 10.88 11.90 12.51
N THR A 24 11.78 11.97 11.56
CA THR A 24 11.70 11.20 10.31
C THR A 24 13.13 11.05 9.84
N ALA A 25 13.73 9.87 10.01
CA ALA A 25 14.99 9.56 9.38
C ALA A 25 14.83 9.81 7.87
N ALA A 26 15.40 10.91 7.37
CA ALA A 26 15.37 11.28 5.98
C ALA A 26 16.13 10.20 5.21
N ARG A 27 15.40 9.20 4.72
CA ARG A 27 15.94 8.12 3.90
C ARG A 27 16.55 8.76 2.66
N ALA A 28 17.82 8.51 2.41
CA ALA A 28 18.55 9.18 1.34
C ALA A 28 17.91 8.86 -0.03
N ILE A 29 17.64 9.90 -0.81
CA ILE A 29 17.11 9.80 -2.17
C ILE A 29 18.29 9.89 -3.14
N GLU A 30 18.43 8.91 -4.03
CA GLU A 30 19.47 8.86 -5.04
C GLU A 30 18.85 8.88 -6.43
N VAL A 31 19.16 9.90 -7.24
CA VAL A 31 18.70 9.99 -8.62
C VAL A 31 19.79 9.48 -9.56
N ARG A 32 19.51 8.38 -10.27
CA ARG A 32 20.41 7.79 -11.27
C ARG A 32 19.94 8.12 -12.68
N ARG A 33 20.80 8.78 -13.47
CA ARG A 33 20.52 9.10 -14.88
C ARG A 33 20.94 7.95 -15.79
N SER A 34 20.05 7.55 -16.70
CA SER A 34 20.26 6.46 -17.65
C SER A 34 20.20 6.97 -19.09
N ALA A 35 21.30 6.81 -19.83
CA ALA A 35 21.38 7.15 -21.27
C ALA A 35 20.51 6.23 -22.15
N ARG A 36 20.23 4.99 -21.71
CA ARG A 36 19.45 3.99 -22.45
C ARG A 36 17.93 4.23 -22.37
N ARG A 37 17.46 5.01 -21.38
CA ARG A 37 16.04 5.25 -21.14
C ARG A 37 15.61 6.54 -21.83
N ARG A 38 14.47 6.50 -22.51
CA ARG A 38 13.97 7.64 -23.30
C ARG A 38 12.83 8.40 -22.62
N ARG A 39 11.92 7.71 -21.93
CA ARG A 39 10.70 8.31 -21.35
C ARG A 39 10.28 7.74 -20.00
N THR A 40 10.91 6.66 -19.56
CA THR A 40 10.47 5.88 -18.40
C THR A 40 11.23 6.30 -17.15
N VAL A 41 10.46 6.63 -16.10
CA VAL A 41 10.95 6.84 -14.74
C VAL A 41 10.56 5.62 -13.89
N SER A 42 11.48 5.11 -13.09
CA SER A 42 11.19 4.05 -12.12
C SER A 42 11.83 4.36 -10.78
N ALA A 43 11.14 4.06 -9.69
CA ALA A 43 11.69 4.15 -8.35
C ALA A 43 11.66 2.78 -7.68
N TYR A 44 12.72 2.42 -6.96
CA TYR A 44 12.81 1.20 -6.17
C TYR A 44 13.64 1.45 -4.92
N ARG A 45 13.55 0.53 -3.95
CA ARG A 45 14.37 0.56 -2.73
C ARG A 45 15.64 -0.25 -2.92
N GLU A 46 16.77 0.34 -2.55
CA GLU A 46 18.07 -0.34 -2.44
C GLU A 46 18.61 -0.07 -1.02
N GLY A 47 18.43 -1.04 -0.13
CA GLY A 47 18.73 -0.86 1.30
C GLY A 47 17.86 0.22 1.96
N ASP A 48 18.52 1.23 2.53
CA ASP A 48 17.90 2.40 3.17
C ASP A 48 17.63 3.55 2.19
N ARG A 49 18.00 3.40 0.91
CA ARG A 49 17.90 4.44 -0.11
C ARG A 49 16.75 4.22 -1.07
N THR A 50 16.15 5.32 -1.48
CA THR A 50 15.21 5.33 -2.61
C THR A 50 15.98 5.71 -3.87
N VAL A 51 16.09 4.78 -4.81
CA VAL A 51 16.77 5.01 -6.09
C VAL A 51 15.74 5.34 -7.16
N ILE A 52 15.85 6.52 -7.77
CA ILE A 52 14.99 6.98 -8.86
C ILE A 52 15.80 6.99 -10.16
N LEU A 53 15.44 6.12 -11.10
CA LEU A 53 16.06 6.07 -12.42
C LEU A 53 15.31 6.97 -13.41
N ILE A 54 16.01 7.94 -13.98
CA ILE A 54 15.46 8.90 -14.96
C ILE A 54 16.24 8.89 -16.29
N PRO A 55 15.63 9.29 -17.42
CA PRO A 55 16.33 9.54 -18.68
C PRO A 55 17.43 10.59 -18.55
N ALA A 56 18.60 10.36 -19.16
CA ALA A 56 19.73 11.31 -19.08
C ALA A 56 19.40 12.72 -19.63
N ARG A 57 18.50 12.79 -20.63
CA ARG A 57 18.10 14.04 -21.31
C ARG A 57 16.92 14.77 -20.65
N MET A 58 16.45 14.31 -19.49
CA MET A 58 15.35 14.96 -18.78
C MET A 58 15.82 16.31 -18.23
N SER A 59 15.00 17.35 -18.42
CA SER A 59 15.26 18.68 -17.85
C SER A 59 15.17 18.64 -16.31
N GLU A 60 15.83 19.57 -15.63
CA GLU A 60 15.75 19.64 -14.16
C GLU A 60 14.31 19.84 -13.65
N ALA A 61 13.49 20.62 -14.37
CA ALA A 61 12.11 20.86 -13.99
C ALA A 61 11.26 19.57 -14.09
N GLU A 62 11.45 18.79 -15.15
CA GLU A 62 10.80 17.49 -15.30
C GLU A 62 11.31 16.47 -14.28
N GLU A 63 12.61 16.46 -14.00
CA GLU A 63 13.20 15.63 -12.96
C GLU A 63 12.55 15.92 -11.61
N ARG A 64 12.55 17.19 -11.16
CA ARG A 64 11.96 17.58 -9.87
C ARG A 64 10.50 17.14 -9.78
N ARG A 65 9.72 17.35 -10.85
CA ARG A 65 8.33 16.91 -10.93
C ARG A 65 8.21 15.38 -10.75
N TRP A 66 9.00 14.61 -11.48
CA TRP A 66 8.93 13.15 -11.42
C TRP A 66 9.45 12.58 -10.10
N VAL A 67 10.48 13.20 -9.51
CA VAL A 67 10.99 12.86 -8.18
C VAL A 67 9.88 13.04 -7.15
N THR A 68 9.20 14.18 -7.11
CA THR A 68 8.05 14.42 -6.22
C THR A 68 6.97 13.36 -6.41
N VAL A 69 6.53 13.12 -7.65
CA VAL A 69 5.49 12.11 -7.95
C VAL A 69 5.89 10.71 -7.46
N MET A 70 7.16 10.31 -7.63
CA MET A 70 7.63 8.99 -7.19
C MET A 70 7.77 8.90 -5.68
N LEU A 71 8.22 9.96 -5.01
CA LEU A 71 8.29 10.02 -3.55
C LEU A 71 6.89 9.98 -2.94
N ASP A 72 5.93 10.74 -3.47
CA ASP A 72 4.54 10.71 -3.03
C ASP A 72 3.94 9.31 -3.19
N LYS A 73 4.23 8.65 -4.32
CA LYS A 73 3.78 7.28 -4.57
C LYS A 73 4.39 6.28 -3.59
N LEU A 74 5.67 6.42 -3.26
CA LEU A 74 6.34 5.56 -2.27
C LEU A 74 5.84 5.83 -0.86
N ALA A 75 5.68 7.10 -0.47
CA ALA A 75 5.11 7.49 0.81
C ALA A 75 3.66 6.98 0.95
N ALA A 76 2.85 7.08 -0.09
CA ALA A 76 1.48 6.52 -0.11
C ALA A 76 1.46 4.99 -0.01
N GLN A 77 2.48 4.31 -0.57
CA GLN A 77 2.63 2.87 -0.44
C GLN A 77 3.09 2.46 0.97
N GLU A 78 3.93 3.26 1.62
CA GLU A 78 4.46 3.00 2.96
C GLU A 78 3.48 3.36 4.08
N ASN A 79 2.73 4.44 3.93
CA ASN A 79 1.66 4.84 4.85
C ASN A 79 0.39 4.01 4.70
N LYS A 80 0.42 2.99 3.83
CA LYS A 80 -0.72 2.09 3.62
C LYS A 80 -0.87 1.16 4.82
N ARG A 81 -1.54 1.64 5.86
CA ARG A 81 -1.87 0.87 7.06
C ARG A 81 -2.69 -0.36 6.65
N VAL A 82 -2.26 -1.52 7.14
CA VAL A 82 -3.01 -2.76 6.98
C VAL A 82 -4.28 -2.68 7.83
N PRO A 83 -5.48 -2.90 7.26
CA PRO A 83 -6.71 -2.89 8.04
C PRO A 83 -6.68 -3.95 9.15
N GLY A 84 -7.15 -3.61 10.34
CA GLY A 84 -7.39 -4.61 11.40
C GLY A 84 -8.61 -5.49 11.09
N ASP A 85 -8.87 -6.51 11.92
CA ASP A 85 -10.02 -7.40 11.75
C ASP A 85 -11.36 -6.65 11.87
N ALA A 86 -11.49 -5.71 12.82
CA ALA A 86 -12.68 -4.88 12.94
C ALA A 86 -12.95 -4.03 11.68
N GLU A 87 -11.88 -3.52 11.07
CA GLU A 87 -11.99 -2.72 9.84
C GLU A 87 -12.30 -3.57 8.62
N LEU A 88 -11.79 -4.81 8.58
CA LEU A 88 -12.18 -5.81 7.58
C LEU A 88 -13.68 -6.13 7.67
N THR A 89 -14.19 -6.35 8.89
CA THR A 89 -15.63 -6.60 9.10
C THR A 89 -16.46 -5.42 8.64
N ALA A 90 -16.17 -4.21 9.12
CA ALA A 90 -16.89 -3.00 8.70
C ALA A 90 -16.80 -2.77 7.17
N ARG A 91 -15.68 -3.16 6.55
CA ARG A 91 -15.51 -3.08 5.11
C ARG A 91 -16.36 -4.11 4.36
N ALA A 92 -16.42 -5.35 4.84
CA ALA A 92 -17.26 -6.39 4.26
C ALA A 92 -18.75 -6.00 4.34
N GLU A 93 -19.19 -5.41 5.45
CA GLU A 93 -20.55 -4.89 5.61
C GLU A 93 -20.85 -3.78 4.59
N ARG A 94 -19.95 -2.82 4.39
CA ARG A 94 -20.10 -1.78 3.36
C ARG A 94 -20.18 -2.36 1.96
N LEU A 95 -19.32 -3.32 1.61
CA LEU A 95 -19.33 -3.98 0.31
C LEU A 95 -20.63 -4.75 0.10
N SER A 96 -21.11 -5.46 1.13
CA SER A 96 -22.38 -6.17 1.08
C SER A 96 -23.56 -5.23 0.86
N ALA A 97 -23.61 -4.11 1.59
CA ALA A 97 -24.64 -3.10 1.39
C ALA A 97 -24.62 -2.51 -0.04
N GLN A 98 -23.42 -2.26 -0.57
CA GLN A 98 -23.27 -1.62 -1.88
C GLN A 98 -23.53 -2.56 -3.07
N TYR A 99 -23.12 -3.82 -2.96
CA TYR A 99 -23.04 -4.73 -4.12
C TYR A 99 -23.95 -5.96 -4.00
N PHE A 100 -24.48 -6.25 -2.81
CA PHE A 100 -25.31 -7.42 -2.52
C PHE A 100 -26.59 -7.07 -1.75
N ASP A 101 -27.03 -5.80 -1.78
CA ASP A 101 -28.23 -5.31 -1.09
C ASP A 101 -28.24 -5.58 0.44
N GLY A 102 -27.06 -5.73 1.04
CA GLY A 102 -26.90 -6.08 2.45
C GLY A 102 -27.32 -7.51 2.80
N ARG A 103 -27.50 -8.40 1.81
CA ARG A 103 -27.90 -9.80 2.02
C ARG A 103 -26.76 -10.69 2.50
N ALA A 104 -25.53 -10.43 2.06
CA ALA A 104 -24.36 -11.19 2.49
C ALA A 104 -23.85 -10.66 3.84
N ARG A 105 -24.26 -11.27 4.95
CA ARG A 105 -23.92 -10.79 6.31
C ARG A 105 -22.94 -11.76 6.98
N PRO A 106 -21.63 -11.48 6.97
CA PRO A 106 -20.67 -12.34 7.64
C PRO A 106 -20.80 -12.18 9.16
N ALA A 107 -20.65 -13.28 9.90
CA ALA A 107 -20.55 -13.27 11.35
C ALA A 107 -19.15 -12.83 11.82
N SER A 108 -18.11 -13.11 11.02
CA SER A 108 -16.74 -12.64 11.29
C SER A 108 -15.93 -12.52 10.00
N VAL A 109 -15.00 -11.56 9.98
CA VAL A 109 -14.00 -11.41 8.93
C VAL A 109 -12.64 -11.19 9.59
N ARG A 110 -11.64 -12.00 9.25
CA ARG A 110 -10.31 -11.90 9.88
C ARG A 110 -9.15 -12.22 8.96
N TRP A 111 -7.99 -11.65 9.28
CA TRP A 111 -6.72 -12.08 8.68
C TRP A 111 -6.27 -13.43 9.24
N VAL A 112 -5.66 -14.25 8.38
CA VAL A 112 -4.99 -15.49 8.79
C VAL A 112 -3.64 -15.68 8.10
N THR A 113 -2.69 -16.26 8.85
CA THR A 113 -1.33 -16.54 8.36
C THR A 113 -1.19 -17.91 7.73
N ASN A 114 -2.10 -18.85 8.03
CA ASN A 114 -2.05 -20.24 7.60
C ASN A 114 -2.84 -20.54 6.30
N GLN A 115 -3.10 -19.53 5.46
CA GLN A 115 -3.67 -19.70 4.12
C GLN A 115 -2.64 -19.36 3.03
N ASN A 116 -1.94 -20.38 2.55
CA ASN A 116 -0.83 -20.21 1.61
C ASN A 116 -1.22 -20.50 0.15
N THR A 117 -2.28 -21.26 -0.09
CA THR A 117 -2.73 -21.67 -1.44
C THR A 117 -3.92 -20.88 -1.97
N ARG A 118 -4.62 -20.13 -1.10
CA ARG A 118 -5.83 -19.37 -1.42
C ARG A 118 -5.74 -17.95 -0.85
N TRP A 119 -6.44 -17.03 -1.50
CA TRP A 119 -6.49 -15.62 -1.09
C TRP A 119 -7.50 -15.37 0.03
N GLY A 120 -8.60 -16.13 0.05
CA GLY A 120 -9.59 -16.12 1.11
C GLY A 120 -10.31 -17.47 1.24
N SER A 121 -11.20 -17.56 2.21
CA SER A 121 -12.19 -18.63 2.32
C SER A 121 -13.41 -18.19 3.13
N CYS A 122 -14.55 -18.77 2.81
CA CYS A 122 -15.80 -18.63 3.55
C CYS A 122 -16.25 -20.00 4.10
N THR A 123 -16.76 -20.03 5.34
CA THR A 123 -17.53 -21.14 5.89
C THR A 123 -19.00 -20.68 5.98
N PRO A 124 -19.84 -20.97 4.96
CA PRO A 124 -21.18 -20.38 4.89
C PRO A 124 -22.07 -20.70 6.10
N ALA A 125 -21.99 -21.94 6.61
CA ALA A 125 -22.76 -22.37 7.78
C ALA A 125 -22.47 -21.57 9.05
N GLU A 126 -21.25 -21.03 9.19
CA GLU A 126 -20.83 -20.21 10.33
C GLU A 126 -20.86 -18.71 10.00
N GLY A 127 -21.02 -18.34 8.73
CA GLY A 127 -20.81 -16.98 8.26
C GLY A 127 -19.38 -16.46 8.45
N SER A 128 -18.38 -17.35 8.61
CA SER A 128 -17.00 -16.96 8.92
C SER A 128 -16.17 -16.78 7.64
N ILE A 129 -15.53 -15.62 7.51
CA ILE A 129 -14.66 -15.26 6.38
C ILE A 129 -13.22 -15.10 6.88
N ARG A 130 -12.28 -15.70 6.16
CA ARG A 130 -10.84 -15.65 6.44
C ARG A 130 -10.11 -15.15 5.21
N LEU A 131 -9.29 -14.13 5.38
CA LEU A 131 -8.42 -13.60 4.32
C LEU A 131 -6.95 -13.94 4.60
N SER A 132 -6.23 -14.33 3.56
CA SER A 132 -4.79 -14.59 3.68
C SER A 132 -4.02 -13.30 3.94
N HIS A 133 -3.10 -13.33 4.90
CA HIS A 133 -2.15 -12.24 5.16
C HIS A 133 -1.33 -11.84 3.91
N ARG A 134 -1.23 -12.72 2.91
CA ARG A 134 -0.54 -12.42 1.64
C ARG A 134 -1.20 -11.28 0.86
N LEU A 135 -2.47 -10.97 1.13
CA LEU A 135 -3.18 -9.81 0.56
C LEU A 135 -2.74 -8.48 1.19
N LYS A 136 -2.06 -8.50 2.35
CA LYS A 136 -1.59 -7.28 3.01
C LYS A 136 -0.58 -6.57 2.10
N GLY A 137 -0.82 -5.29 1.85
CA GLY A 137 -0.01 -4.48 0.92
C GLY A 137 -0.49 -4.54 -0.54
N MET A 138 -1.42 -5.42 -0.89
CA MET A 138 -2.06 -5.38 -2.21
C MET A 138 -2.95 -4.14 -2.37
N PRO A 139 -3.29 -3.71 -3.60
CA PRO A 139 -4.23 -2.63 -3.83
C PRO A 139 -5.57 -2.86 -3.15
N GLU A 140 -6.21 -1.78 -2.68
CA GLU A 140 -7.50 -1.85 -1.96
C GLU A 140 -8.56 -2.59 -2.76
N TYR A 141 -8.60 -2.34 -4.08
CA TYR A 141 -9.57 -2.97 -4.97
C TYR A 141 -9.43 -4.49 -5.09
N VAL A 142 -8.24 -5.03 -4.78
CA VAL A 142 -7.97 -6.47 -4.76
C VAL A 142 -8.50 -7.08 -3.46
N ILE A 143 -8.28 -6.40 -2.33
CA ILE A 143 -8.84 -6.81 -1.04
C ILE A 143 -10.37 -6.79 -1.11
N ASP A 144 -10.95 -5.72 -1.66
CA ASP A 144 -12.40 -5.59 -1.89
C ASP A 144 -12.94 -6.73 -2.75
N TYR A 145 -12.25 -7.08 -3.83
CA TYR A 145 -12.64 -8.19 -4.69
C TYR A 145 -12.66 -9.52 -3.94
N VAL A 146 -11.61 -9.84 -3.18
CA VAL A 146 -11.58 -11.10 -2.41
C VAL A 146 -12.67 -11.09 -1.34
N LEU A 147 -12.94 -9.96 -0.67
CA LEU A 147 -14.09 -9.85 0.24
C LEU A 147 -15.41 -10.11 -0.48
N CYS A 148 -15.65 -9.49 -1.63
CA CYS A 148 -16.84 -9.73 -2.44
C CYS A 148 -16.98 -11.20 -2.85
N HIS A 149 -15.86 -11.87 -3.18
CA HIS A 149 -15.82 -13.30 -3.49
C HIS A 149 -16.28 -14.15 -2.31
N GLU A 150 -15.73 -13.91 -1.12
CA GLU A 150 -16.11 -14.68 0.08
C GLU A 150 -17.53 -14.35 0.55
N LEU A 151 -17.99 -13.11 0.38
CA LEU A 151 -19.37 -12.70 0.64
C LEU A 151 -20.36 -13.38 -0.31
N ALA A 152 -20.01 -13.53 -1.59
CA ALA A 152 -20.85 -14.22 -2.56
C ALA A 152 -21.07 -15.70 -2.18
N HIS A 153 -20.07 -16.36 -1.57
CA HIS A 153 -20.22 -17.72 -1.03
C HIS A 153 -21.25 -17.85 0.11
N LEU A 154 -21.62 -16.75 0.78
CA LEU A 154 -22.72 -16.75 1.75
C LEU A 154 -24.09 -16.87 1.08
N LEU A 155 -24.19 -16.53 -0.21
CA LEU A 155 -25.44 -16.46 -0.96
C LEU A 155 -25.58 -17.61 -1.98
N VAL A 156 -24.48 -17.97 -2.63
CA VAL A 156 -24.46 -18.98 -3.71
C VAL A 156 -23.24 -19.89 -3.52
N PRO A 157 -23.43 -21.22 -3.42
CA PRO A 157 -22.32 -22.15 -3.34
C PRO A 157 -21.62 -22.32 -4.69
N GLY A 158 -20.31 -22.59 -4.65
CA GLY A 158 -19.51 -22.86 -5.86
C GLY A 158 -19.30 -21.61 -6.72
N HIS A 159 -18.93 -21.82 -7.99
CA HIS A 159 -18.53 -20.75 -8.92
C HIS A 159 -19.28 -20.83 -10.25
N GLY A 160 -20.57 -21.17 -10.19
CA GLY A 160 -21.46 -21.24 -11.36
C GLY A 160 -21.92 -19.87 -11.88
N PRO A 161 -22.79 -19.82 -12.89
CA PRO A 161 -23.28 -18.57 -13.46
C PRO A 161 -23.89 -17.60 -12.45
N ASP A 162 -24.66 -18.09 -11.48
CA ASP A 162 -25.25 -17.25 -10.42
C ASP A 162 -24.20 -16.59 -9.53
N PHE A 163 -23.12 -17.30 -9.23
CA PHE A 163 -22.00 -16.74 -8.47
C PHE A 163 -21.32 -15.62 -9.24
N TRP A 164 -21.05 -15.82 -10.53
CA TRP A 164 -20.39 -14.80 -11.35
C TRP A 164 -21.28 -13.59 -11.59
N ARG A 165 -22.58 -13.78 -11.77
CA ARG A 165 -23.56 -12.69 -11.82
C ARG A 165 -23.53 -11.82 -10.56
N LEU A 166 -23.33 -12.40 -9.39
CA LEU A 166 -23.12 -11.63 -8.16
C LEU A 166 -21.81 -10.86 -8.22
N LEU A 167 -20.70 -11.47 -8.62
CA LEU A 167 -19.40 -10.79 -8.66
C LEU A 167 -19.28 -9.70 -9.73
N GLU A 168 -20.07 -9.76 -10.79
CA GLU A 168 -20.15 -8.69 -11.80
C GLU A 168 -20.65 -7.37 -11.21
N SER A 169 -21.38 -7.39 -10.08
CA SER A 169 -21.81 -6.16 -9.41
C SER A 169 -20.65 -5.33 -8.86
N TYR A 170 -19.48 -5.95 -8.62
CA TYR A 170 -18.27 -5.25 -8.22
C TYR A 170 -17.49 -4.74 -9.47
N PRO A 171 -17.36 -3.41 -9.69
CA PRO A 171 -16.86 -2.86 -10.95
C PRO A 171 -15.41 -3.19 -11.31
N ARG A 172 -14.61 -3.67 -10.34
CA ARG A 172 -13.17 -3.96 -10.53
C ARG A 172 -12.85 -5.45 -10.53
N THR A 173 -13.86 -6.31 -10.70
CA THR A 173 -13.71 -7.78 -10.72
C THR A 173 -12.63 -8.25 -11.69
N GLU A 174 -12.74 -7.93 -12.97
CA GLU A 174 -11.75 -8.38 -13.97
C GLU A 174 -10.33 -7.88 -13.68
N ARG A 175 -10.20 -6.61 -13.27
CA ARG A 175 -8.90 -6.03 -12.92
C ARG A 175 -8.27 -6.72 -11.69
N ALA A 176 -9.07 -7.05 -10.69
CA ALA A 176 -8.58 -7.73 -9.49
C ALA A 176 -8.17 -9.17 -9.79
N ARG A 177 -8.94 -9.89 -10.60
CA ARG A 177 -8.60 -11.23 -11.08
C ARG A 177 -7.27 -11.25 -11.82
N GLY A 178 -7.11 -10.38 -12.82
CA GLY A 178 -5.85 -10.27 -13.57
C GLY A 178 -4.64 -9.90 -12.68
N TYR A 179 -4.85 -9.06 -11.66
CA TYR A 179 -3.79 -8.77 -10.67
C TYR A 179 -3.38 -10.01 -9.88
N LEU A 180 -4.35 -10.76 -9.35
CA LEU A 180 -4.08 -11.96 -8.55
C LEU A 180 -3.43 -13.06 -9.40
N GLU A 181 -3.87 -13.25 -10.64
CA GLU A 181 -3.24 -14.15 -11.62
C GLU A 181 -1.79 -13.74 -11.90
N GLY A 182 -1.54 -12.45 -12.10
CA GLY A 182 -0.19 -11.90 -12.29
C GLY A 182 0.72 -12.15 -11.07
N VAL A 183 0.21 -11.99 -9.85
CA VAL A 183 0.96 -12.30 -8.61
C VAL A 183 1.31 -13.80 -8.54
N VAL A 184 0.37 -14.68 -8.87
CA VAL A 184 0.62 -16.13 -8.90
C VAL A 184 1.65 -16.49 -9.97
N ALA A 185 1.55 -15.90 -11.17
CA ALA A 185 2.49 -16.12 -12.26
C ALA A 185 3.90 -15.63 -11.91
N ALA A 186 4.02 -14.43 -11.35
CA ALA A 186 5.31 -13.85 -10.96
C ALA A 186 6.05 -14.70 -9.90
N ALA A 187 5.33 -15.31 -8.96
CA ALA A 187 5.91 -16.22 -7.98
C ALA A 187 6.52 -17.49 -8.60
N ARG A 188 6.17 -17.83 -9.85
CA ARG A 188 6.67 -19.00 -10.58
C ARG A 188 7.78 -18.66 -11.57
N LEU A 189 8.00 -17.37 -11.87
CA LEU A 189 9.05 -16.97 -12.80
C LEU A 189 10.44 -17.17 -12.15
N PRO A 190 11.45 -17.61 -12.93
CA PRO A 190 12.82 -17.66 -12.44
C PRO A 190 13.27 -16.26 -12.00
N GLN A 191 13.85 -16.16 -10.80
CA GLN A 191 14.57 -14.96 -10.40
C GLN A 191 15.76 -14.81 -11.36
N VAL A 192 15.72 -13.80 -12.24
CA VAL A 192 16.89 -13.44 -13.04
C VAL A 192 17.94 -12.95 -12.04
N PRO A 193 19.09 -13.64 -11.88
CA PRO A 193 20.16 -13.14 -11.03
C PRO A 193 20.54 -11.77 -11.56
N GLY A 194 20.53 -10.77 -10.67
CA GLY A 194 20.73 -9.38 -11.03
C GLY A 194 21.94 -9.20 -11.94
N ALA A 195 21.77 -8.36 -12.96
CA ALA A 195 22.86 -7.62 -13.56
C ALA A 195 23.58 -6.86 -12.44
N ARG A 196 24.53 -7.53 -11.77
CA ARG A 196 25.57 -6.84 -11.02
C ARG A 196 26.39 -6.09 -12.05
N GLY A 197 26.55 -4.80 -11.81
CA GLY A 197 27.29 -3.90 -12.69
C GLY A 197 28.72 -4.37 -12.91
N GLU A 198 29.15 -4.17 -14.14
CA GLU A 198 30.47 -3.67 -14.47
C GLU A 198 30.29 -2.23 -14.97
#